data_AF-A0A6P0WPC1-F1
#
_entry.id   AF-A0A6P0WPC1-F1
#
_cell.length_a   1.000
_cell.length_b   1.000
_cell.length_c   1.000
_cell.angle_alpha   90.00
_cell.angle_beta   90.00
_cell.angle_gamma   90.00
#
_symmetry.space_group_name_H-M   'P 1'
#
loop_
_entity.id
_entity.type
_entity.pdbx_description
1 polymer ?
#
loop_
_entity_poly.entity_id
_entity_poly.type
_entity_poly.pdbx_seq_one_letter_code
_entity_poly.pdbx_strand_id
1 'polypeptide(L)'
;LQALSSGERQIATLIYAAHMSQQKVILIDEPEISLHVKWQKQLLPEMSKQLQDRQIIACTHSPMIGSDYEERLQPMNLTPTGKVT
;
A
#
# COMPACT_ATOMS: atom_id res chain seq x y z
N LEU A 1 -6.69 -9.16 18.54
CA LEU A 1 -7.16 -8.71 17.21
C LEU A 1 -8.69 -8.85 17.00
N GLN A 2 -9.39 -9.78 17.67
CA GLN A 2 -10.83 -10.00 17.42
C GLN A 2 -11.75 -8.82 17.78
N ALA A 3 -11.33 -7.92 18.67
CA ALA A 3 -12.10 -6.72 19.05
C ALA A 3 -11.98 -5.54 18.06
N LEU A 4 -11.06 -5.63 17.08
CA LEU A 4 -10.86 -4.57 16.08
C LEU A 4 -11.79 -4.78 14.89
N SER A 5 -12.13 -3.71 14.17
CA SER A 5 -12.71 -3.80 12.82
C SER A 5 -11.71 -4.42 11.83
N SER A 6 -12.19 -4.89 10.67
CA SER A 6 -11.31 -5.43 9.63
C SER A 6 -10.28 -4.40 9.14
N GLY A 7 -10.68 -3.15 8.96
CA GLY A 7 -9.77 -2.08 8.56
C GLY A 7 -8.71 -1.77 9.62
N GLU A 8 -9.08 -1.73 10.90
CA GLU A 8 -8.10 -1.54 11.99
C GLU A 8 -7.10 -2.68 12.08
N ARG A 9 -7.56 -3.93 11.90
CA ARG A 9 -6.63 -5.08 11.82
C ARG A 9 -5.66 -4.96 10.64
N GLN A 10 -6.15 -4.51 9.49
CA GLN A 10 -5.32 -4.32 8.30
C GLN A 10 -4.23 -3.27 8.57
N ILE A 11 -4.61 -2.09 9.09
CA ILE A 11 -3.66 -1.03 9.45
C ILE A 11 -2.64 -1.52 10.47
N ALA A 12 -3.09 -2.18 11.54
CA ALA A 12 -2.20 -2.71 12.57
C ALA A 12 -1.20 -3.72 11.99
N THR A 13 -1.66 -4.58 11.07
CA THR A 13 -0.82 -5.59 10.41
C THR A 13 0.23 -4.93 9.51
N LEU A 14 -0.17 -3.96 8.69
CA LEU A 14 0.73 -3.22 7.81
C LEU A 14 1.80 -2.45 8.59
N ILE A 15 1.41 -1.72 9.64
CA ILE A 15 2.33 -0.97 10.49
C ILE A 15 3.31 -1.93 11.17
N TYR A 16 2.80 -3.02 11.77
CA TYR A 16 3.64 -4.01 12.43
C TYR A 16 4.65 -4.65 11.47
N ALA A 17 4.19 -5.12 10.30
CA ALA A 17 5.05 -5.74 9.30
C ALA A 17 6.10 -4.76 8.77
N ALA A 18 5.69 -3.53 8.47
CA ALA A 18 6.58 -2.49 8.01
C ALA A 18 7.65 -2.19 9.07
N HIS A 19 7.28 -1.93 10.33
CA HIS A 19 8.24 -1.59 11.39
C HIS A 19 9.20 -2.73 11.76
N MET A 20 8.72 -3.97 11.80
CA MET A 20 9.56 -5.13 12.13
C MET A 20 10.57 -5.48 11.04
N SER A 21 10.28 -5.10 9.79
CA SER A 21 11.21 -5.30 8.68
C SER A 21 12.48 -4.44 8.87
N GLN A 22 13.65 -5.01 8.55
CA GLN A 22 14.91 -4.26 8.41
C GLN A 22 15.19 -3.88 6.94
N GLN A 23 14.27 -4.20 6.03
CA GLN A 23 14.44 -3.96 4.60
C GLN A 23 14.28 -2.47 4.27
N LYS A 24 15.07 -2.02 3.30
CA LYS A 24 14.99 -0.66 2.75
C LYS A 24 13.87 -0.47 1.75
N VAL A 25 13.32 -1.56 1.21
CA VAL A 25 12.19 -1.56 0.28
C VAL A 25 11.05 -2.37 0.88
N ILE A 26 9.86 -1.80 0.89
CA ILE A 26 8.62 -2.42 1.37
C ILE A 26 7.66 -2.50 0.19
N LEU A 27 7.24 -3.71 -0.13
CA LEU A 27 6.25 -3.99 -1.17
C LEU A 27 4.91 -4.28 -0.48
N ILE A 28 3.84 -3.63 -0.93
CA ILE A 28 2.50 -3.80 -0.38
C ILE A 28 1.53 -4.04 -1.52
N ASP A 29 0.76 -5.13 -1.43
CA ASP A 29 -0.31 -5.44 -2.37
C ASP A 29 -1.66 -5.18 -1.71
N GLU A 30 -2.57 -4.58 -2.46
CA GLU A 30 -3.92 -4.17 -2.05
C GLU A 30 -3.99 -3.56 -0.62
N PRO A 31 -3.21 -2.50 -0.33
CA PRO A 31 -3.21 -1.86 0.99
C PRO A 31 -4.58 -1.33 1.44
N GLU A 32 -5.50 -1.09 0.51
CA GLU A 32 -6.85 -0.57 0.73
C GLU A 32 -7.87 -1.57 1.27
N ILE A 33 -7.55 -2.87 1.32
CA ILE A 33 -8.52 -3.91 1.72
C ILE A 33 -9.17 -3.53 3.06
N SER A 34 -10.50 -3.51 3.07
CA SER A 34 -11.30 -3.19 4.26
C SER A 34 -11.14 -1.77 4.83
N LEU A 35 -10.45 -0.85 4.14
CA LEU A 35 -10.26 0.52 4.60
C LEU A 35 -11.33 1.46 4.05
N HIS A 36 -11.86 2.33 4.91
CA HIS A 36 -12.70 3.44 4.47
C HIS A 36 -11.90 4.45 3.64
N VAL A 37 -12.54 5.14 2.69
CA VAL A 37 -11.90 6.08 1.74
C VAL A 37 -10.98 7.11 2.42
N LYS A 38 -11.40 7.62 3.58
CA LYS A 38 -10.57 8.54 4.40
C LYS A 38 -9.22 7.93 4.76
N TRP A 39 -9.20 6.67 5.18
CA TRP A 39 -7.98 5.97 5.59
C TRP A 39 -7.12 5.58 4.39
N GLN A 40 -7.74 5.25 3.25
CA GLN A 40 -6.99 4.98 2.02
C GLN A 40 -6.12 6.20 1.62
N LYS A 41 -6.69 7.41 1.65
CA LYS A 41 -5.92 8.65 1.38
C LYS A 41 -4.78 8.90 2.37
N GLN A 42 -5.00 8.55 3.64
CA GLN A 42 -4.04 8.83 4.71
C GLN A 42 -2.95 7.76 4.84
N LEU A 43 -3.12 6.58 4.25
CA LEU A 43 -2.26 5.43 4.53
C LEU A 43 -0.81 5.66 4.10
N LEU A 44 -0.56 5.92 2.82
CA LEU A 44 0.81 6.09 2.31
C LEU A 44 1.51 7.34 2.89
N PRO A 45 0.85 8.50 3.04
CA PRO A 45 1.45 9.65 3.71
C PRO A 45 1.91 9.36 5.14
N GLU A 46 1.07 8.68 5.93
CA GLU A 46 1.42 8.36 7.32
C GLU A 46 2.51 7.28 7.40
N MET A 47 2.45 6.25 6.54
CA MET A 47 3.50 5.23 6.47
C MET A 47 4.84 5.84 6.04
N SER A 48 4.86 6.71 5.04
CA SER A 48 6.08 7.36 4.55
C SER A 48 6.75 8.21 5.64
N LYS A 49 5.97 8.96 6.43
CA LYS A 49 6.47 9.73 7.58
C LYS A 49 7.13 8.85 8.65
N GLN A 50 6.57 7.68 8.92
CA GLN A 50 7.08 6.77 9.94
C GLN A 50 8.29 5.96 9.48
N LEU A 51 8.34 5.62 8.19
CA LEU A 51 9.33 4.70 7.64
C LEU A 51 10.53 5.40 7.00
N GLN A 52 10.48 6.74 6.84
CA GLN A 52 11.55 7.66 6.45
C GLN A 52 12.48 7.13 5.35
N ASP A 53 13.59 6.48 5.72
CA ASP A 53 14.63 5.97 4.82
C ASP A 53 14.23 4.67 4.08
N ARG A 54 12.95 4.34 4.01
CA ARG A 54 12.43 3.14 3.36
C ARG A 54 11.55 3.51 2.17
N GLN A 55 11.83 2.89 1.04
CA GLN A 55 11.02 3.00 -0.15
C GLN A 55 9.78 2.12 -0.01
N ILE A 56 8.60 2.70 -0.25
CA ILE A 56 7.33 1.97 -0.28
C ILE A 56 6.89 1.86 -1.74
N ILE A 57 6.59 0.65 -2.19
CA ILE A 57 5.98 0.38 -3.49
C ILE A 57 4.65 -0.33 -3.23
N ALA A 58 3.56 0.27 -3.67
CA ALA A 58 2.22 -0.26 -3.46
C ALA A 58 1.55 -0.58 -4.80
N CYS A 59 0.93 -1.76 -4.89
CA CYS A 59 -0.01 -2.11 -5.95
C CYS A 59 -1.42 -1.91 -5.41
N THR A 60 -2.28 -1.23 -6.16
CA THR A 60 -3.61 -0.83 -5.68
C THR A 60 -4.57 -0.67 -6.85
N HIS A 61 -5.82 -1.03 -6.62
CA HIS A 61 -6.94 -0.71 -7.51
C HIS A 61 -7.66 0.57 -7.08
N SER A 62 -7.37 1.06 -5.87
CA SER A 62 -7.97 2.29 -5.36
C SER A 62 -7.20 3.54 -5.83
N PRO A 63 -7.87 4.48 -6.54
CA PRO A 63 -7.26 5.76 -6.87
C PRO A 63 -6.97 6.61 -5.63
N MET A 64 -7.56 6.27 -4.48
CA MET A 64 -7.41 7.05 -3.24
C MET A 64 -6.06 6.82 -2.58
N ILE A 65 -5.47 5.63 -2.72
CA ILE A 65 -4.19 5.26 -2.09
C ILE A 65 -3.05 6.16 -2.60
N GLY A 66 -2.99 6.42 -3.90
CA GLY A 66 -1.94 7.22 -4.54
C GLY A 66 -2.33 8.67 -4.82
N SER A 67 -3.46 9.16 -4.29
CA SER A 67 -4.02 10.47 -4.66
C SER A 67 -3.11 11.67 -4.33
N ASP A 68 -2.24 11.57 -3.32
CA ASP A 68 -1.26 12.62 -2.97
C ASP A 68 0.10 12.44 -3.67
N TYR A 69 0.24 11.46 -4.57
CA TYR A 69 1.50 11.06 -5.19
C TYR A 69 1.37 10.87 -6.70
N GLU A 70 0.64 11.77 -7.37
CA GLU A 70 0.36 11.68 -8.82
C GLU A 70 1.65 11.53 -9.65
N GLU A 71 2.73 12.23 -9.31
CA GLU A 71 4.01 12.13 -10.01
C GLU A 71 4.72 10.78 -9.83
N ARG A 72 4.26 9.93 -8.90
CA ARG A 72 4.81 8.61 -8.60
C ARG A 72 3.91 7.47 -9.04
N LEU A 73 2.74 7.77 -9.61
CA LEU A 73 1.84 6.75 -10.14
C LEU A 73 2.43 6.17 -11.44
N GLN A 74 2.48 4.84 -11.50
CA GLN A 74 2.86 4.11 -12.70
C GLN A 74 1.68 3.24 -13.12
N PRO A 75 1.00 3.54 -14.26
CA PRO A 75 -0.07 2.70 -14.74
C PRO A 75 0.50 1.35 -15.17
N MET A 76 -0.10 0.27 -14.65
CA MET A 76 0.30 -1.09 -15.02
C MET A 76 -0.34 -1.47 -16.36
N ASN A 77 0.39 -1.20 -17.45
CA ASN A 77 -0.01 -1.63 -18.78
C ASN A 77 0.43 -3.08 -19.00
N LEU A 78 -0.54 -4.01 -19.08
CA LEU A 78 -0.26 -5.38 -19.45
C LEU A 78 0.06 -5.41 -20.95
N THR A 79 1.32 -5.67 -21.30
CA THR A 79 1.65 -6.07 -22.67
C THR A 79 1.46 -7.57 -22.75
N PRO A 80 0.53 -8.09 -23.59
CA PRO A 80 0.40 -9.52 -23.79
C PRO A 80 1.73 -10.04 -24.37
N THR A 81 2.49 -10.78 -23.57
CA THR A 81 3.57 -11.60 -24.10
C THR A 81 2.89 -12.64 -24.98
N GLY A 82 3.12 -12.54 -26.29
CA GLY A 82 2.48 -13.39 -27.29
C GLY A 82 2.48 -14.84 -26.83
N LYS A 83 1.31 -15.49 -26.87
CA LYS A 83 1.23 -16.92 -26.63
C LYS A 83 2.14 -17.60 -27.65
N VAL A 84 3.13 -18.30 -27.13
CA VAL A 84 3.80 -19.40 -27.80
C VAL A 84 2.69 -20.36 -28.24
N THR A 85 2.43 -20.39 -29.55
CA THR A 85 1.75 -21.45 -30.26
C THR A 85 2.62 -21.82 -31.44
#